data_AF-A0A2V5Q4J7-F1
#
_entry.id   AF-A0A2V5Q4J7-F1
#
_cell.length_a   1.000
_cell.length_b   1.000
_cell.length_c   1.000
_cell.angle_alpha   90.00
_cell.angle_beta   90.00
_cell.angle_gamma   90.00
#
_symmetry.space_group_name_H-M   'P 1'
#
loop_
_entity.id
_entity.type
_entity.pdbx_description
1 polymer ?
#
loop_
_entity_poly.entity_id
_entity_poly.type
_entity_poly.pdbx_seq_one_letter_code
_entity_poly.pdbx_strand_id
1 'polypeptide(L)'
;MNRNHKGAFYFPLFRLLAMLRGGNAIRSESNAVEAWLVGLMSYLIHYLFFAALLLPGNITVWRGALLLVALAFWIWLFWLLLLYFNSLIIRLLHLCGFFRAIPNRRLQSALWGILTTAMAWILLDGSPALREVGAIWLVAAAMNLAAAMILIFSNGARVAGK
;
A
#
# COMPACT_ATOMS: atom_id res chain seq x y z
N MET A 1 24.11 -22.26 1.79
CA MET A 1 23.43 -21.26 2.65
C MET A 1 23.56 -19.89 1.95
N ASN A 2 22.60 -19.57 1.08
CA ASN A 2 22.73 -18.50 0.08
C ASN A 2 22.36 -17.13 0.68
N ARG A 3 23.36 -16.28 0.93
CA ARG A 3 23.21 -14.90 1.36
C ARG A 3 22.94 -14.05 0.12
N ASN A 4 21.68 -13.73 -0.25
CA ASN A 4 21.43 -12.63 -1.20
C ASN A 4 19.97 -12.14 -1.38
N HIS A 5 19.09 -12.19 -0.37
CA HIS A 5 17.76 -11.53 -0.45
C HIS A 5 17.57 -10.50 0.67
N LYS A 6 18.59 -9.67 0.90
CA LYS A 6 18.46 -8.51 1.79
C LYS A 6 17.61 -7.43 1.10
N GLY A 7 16.34 -7.37 1.48
CA GLY A 7 15.54 -6.15 1.43
C GLY A 7 14.90 -5.78 0.09
N ALA A 8 14.10 -6.67 -0.52
CA ALA A 8 13.26 -6.27 -1.65
C ALA A 8 12.09 -5.39 -1.16
N PHE A 9 12.05 -4.11 -1.56
CA PHE A 9 10.86 -3.27 -1.45
C PHE A 9 9.96 -3.33 -2.72
N TYR A 10 8.73 -2.83 -2.58
CA TYR A 10 7.47 -3.54 -2.90
C TYR A 10 6.73 -3.17 -4.19
N PHE A 11 7.27 -2.29 -5.06
CA PHE A 11 6.49 -1.67 -6.13
C PHE A 11 6.94 -2.06 -7.56
N PRO A 12 6.28 -3.07 -8.16
CA PRO A 12 6.50 -3.48 -9.55
C PRO A 12 6.47 -2.36 -10.60
N LEU A 13 5.65 -1.33 -10.41
CA LEU A 13 5.50 -0.26 -11.39
C LEU A 13 6.79 0.52 -11.62
N PHE A 14 7.43 0.99 -10.54
CA PHE A 14 8.69 1.74 -10.63
C PHE A 14 9.81 0.89 -11.22
N ARG A 15 9.82 -0.41 -10.88
CA ARG A 15 10.77 -1.37 -11.44
C ARG A 15 10.60 -1.56 -12.95
N LEU A 16 9.36 -1.69 -13.42
CA LEU A 16 9.05 -1.81 -14.84
C LEU A 16 9.44 -0.53 -15.59
N LEU A 17 9.14 0.65 -15.04
CA LEU A 17 9.55 1.93 -15.61
C LEU A 17 11.07 2.07 -15.71
N ALA A 18 11.81 1.63 -14.68
CA ALA A 18 13.26 1.62 -14.70
C ALA A 18 13.81 0.68 -15.79
N MET A 19 13.23 -0.52 -15.95
CA MET A 19 13.59 -1.44 -17.04
C MET A 19 13.32 -0.85 -18.42
N LEU A 20 12.16 -0.21 -18.63
CA LEU A 20 11.78 0.39 -19.92
C LEU A 20 12.68 1.56 -20.31
N ARG A 21 13.24 2.29 -19.33
CA ARG A 21 14.22 3.36 -19.54
C ARG A 21 15.66 2.88 -19.76
N GLY A 22 15.88 1.56 -19.87
CA GLY A 22 17.23 0.96 -19.99
C GLY A 22 18.04 0.99 -18.69
N GLY A 23 17.39 1.29 -17.57
CA GLY A 23 18.01 1.36 -16.25
C GLY A 23 18.07 0.02 -15.52
N ASN A 24 18.85 -0.01 -14.44
CA ASN A 24 19.08 -1.23 -13.67
C ASN A 24 17.90 -1.50 -12.72
N ALA A 25 17.17 -2.60 -12.95
CA ALA A 25 15.95 -2.98 -12.21
C ALA A 25 16.18 -3.26 -10.71
N ILE A 26 17.43 -3.42 -10.29
CA ILE A 26 17.85 -3.65 -8.90
C ILE A 26 17.89 -2.31 -8.12
N ARG A 27 18.13 -1.18 -8.81
CA ARG A 27 18.28 0.14 -8.15
C ARG A 27 16.95 0.66 -7.58
N SER A 28 15.83 0.39 -8.25
CA SER A 28 14.48 0.73 -7.77
C SER A 28 14.08 -0.07 -6.52
N GLU A 29 14.70 -1.23 -6.24
CA GLU A 29 14.37 -2.06 -5.06
C GLU A 29 14.80 -1.42 -3.72
N SER A 30 15.57 -0.32 -3.76
CA SER A 30 16.15 0.34 -2.59
C SER A 30 15.79 1.83 -2.44
N ASN A 31 14.89 2.35 -3.27
CA ASN A 31 14.65 3.79 -3.32
C ASN A 31 13.74 4.25 -2.16
N ALA A 32 14.35 4.82 -1.12
CA ALA A 32 13.64 5.33 0.06
C ALA A 32 12.53 6.34 -0.29
N VAL A 33 12.72 7.10 -1.38
CA VAL A 33 11.75 8.07 -1.88
C VAL A 33 10.45 7.39 -2.35
N GLU A 34 10.56 6.25 -3.05
CA GLU A 34 9.39 5.50 -3.53
C GLU A 34 8.59 4.93 -2.35
N ALA A 35 9.28 4.36 -1.36
CA ALA A 35 8.65 3.86 -0.15
C ALA A 35 7.97 4.97 0.65
N TRP A 36 8.61 6.15 0.73
CA TRP A 36 8.05 7.32 1.40
C TRP A 36 6.80 7.85 0.68
N LEU A 37 6.85 7.98 -0.65
CA LEU A 37 5.70 8.43 -1.46
C LEU A 37 4.49 7.51 -1.32
N VAL A 38 4.68 6.18 -1.40
CA VAL A 38 3.55 5.27 -1.25
C VAL A 38 3.03 5.25 0.19
N GLY A 39 3.92 5.36 1.18
CA GLY A 39 3.53 5.52 2.58
C GLY A 39 2.69 6.77 2.80
N LEU A 40 3.09 7.90 2.20
CA LEU A 40 2.36 9.17 2.26
C LEU A 40 0.98 9.06 1.61
N MET A 41 0.89 8.46 0.42
CA MET A 41 -0.39 8.26 -0.27
C MET A 41 -1.32 7.33 0.50
N SER A 42 -0.77 6.26 1.08
CA SER A 42 -1.54 5.34 1.93
C SER A 42 -2.07 6.08 3.16
N TYR A 43 -1.22 6.86 3.84
CA TYR A 43 -1.63 7.67 4.98
C TYR A 43 -2.73 8.68 4.59
N LEU A 44 -2.57 9.37 3.46
CA LEU A 44 -3.56 10.33 2.95
C LEU A 44 -4.94 9.69 2.75
N ILE A 45 -5.01 8.49 2.17
CA ILE A 45 -6.28 7.78 1.96
C ILE A 45 -6.96 7.46 3.29
N HIS A 46 -6.22 6.90 4.25
CA HIS A 46 -6.78 6.61 5.57
C HIS A 46 -7.25 7.90 6.24
N TYR A 47 -6.46 8.97 6.12
CA TYR A 47 -6.79 10.27 6.68
C TYR A 47 -8.09 10.84 6.12
N LEU A 48 -8.22 10.88 4.79
CA LEU A 48 -9.41 11.37 4.13
C LEU A 48 -10.62 10.47 4.38
N PHE A 49 -10.43 9.15 4.41
CA PHE A 49 -11.49 8.19 4.73
C PHE A 49 -12.06 8.42 6.12
N PHE A 50 -11.21 8.46 7.15
CA PHE A 50 -11.68 8.71 8.51
C PHE A 50 -12.17 10.14 8.70
N ALA A 51 -11.62 11.13 8.00
CA ALA A 51 -12.11 12.49 8.05
C ALA A 51 -13.55 12.58 7.50
N ALA A 52 -13.81 11.94 6.35
CA ALA A 52 -15.13 11.88 5.75
C ALA A 52 -16.14 11.11 6.63
N LEU A 53 -15.68 10.11 7.38
CA LEU A 53 -16.52 9.31 8.26
C LEU A 53 -16.83 9.98 9.61
N LEU A 54 -15.86 10.69 10.19
CA LEU A 54 -15.91 11.14 11.59
C LEU A 54 -16.21 12.63 11.76
N LEU A 55 -16.02 13.48 10.74
CA LEU A 55 -16.31 14.91 10.86
C LEU A 55 -17.74 15.25 10.42
N PRO A 56 -18.59 15.76 11.34
CA PRO A 56 -19.88 16.36 10.99
C PRO A 56 -19.71 17.60 10.11
N GLY A 57 -20.58 17.75 9.10
CA GLY A 57 -20.53 18.88 8.16
C GLY A 57 -20.88 20.25 8.75
N ASN A 58 -21.41 20.31 9.98
CA ASN A 58 -21.84 21.55 10.65
C ASN A 58 -20.93 21.99 11.81
N ILE A 59 -19.66 21.55 11.81
CA ILE A 59 -18.70 21.90 12.86
C ILE A 59 -18.08 23.29 12.65
N THR A 60 -17.85 24.00 13.77
CA THR A 60 -17.10 25.25 13.75
C THR A 60 -15.63 25.01 13.37
N VAL A 61 -15.04 25.94 12.61
CA VAL A 61 -13.68 25.78 12.03
C VAL A 61 -12.63 25.38 13.08
N TRP A 62 -12.65 25.99 14.27
CA TRP A 62 -11.72 25.69 15.35
C TRP A 62 -11.86 24.27 15.90
N ARG A 63 -13.10 23.79 16.07
CA ARG A 63 -13.36 22.40 16.49
C ARG A 63 -12.98 21.43 15.38
N GLY A 64 -13.23 21.79 14.12
CA GLY A 64 -12.80 21.01 12.96
C GLY A 64 -11.29 20.85 12.91
N ALA A 65 -10.54 21.94 13.10
CA ALA A 65 -9.08 21.90 13.15
C ALA A 65 -8.55 21.02 14.29
N LEU A 66 -9.11 21.13 15.50
CA LEU A 66 -8.75 20.28 16.63
C LEU A 66 -9.04 18.80 16.35
N LEU A 67 -10.19 18.49 15.76
CA LEU A 67 -10.55 17.12 15.39
C LEU A 67 -9.64 16.55 14.30
N LEU A 68 -9.23 17.36 13.33
CA LEU A 68 -8.27 16.94 12.30
C LEU A 68 -6.89 16.61 12.90
N VAL A 69 -6.41 17.42 13.86
CA VAL A 69 -5.17 17.12 14.59
C VAL A 69 -5.31 15.85 15.43
N ALA A 70 -6.41 15.71 16.18
CA ALA A 70 -6.68 14.50 16.95
C ALA A 70 -6.79 13.28 16.04
N LEU A 71 -7.40 13.42 14.86
CA LEU A 71 -7.56 12.38 13.88
C LEU A 71 -6.21 11.86 13.36
N ALA A 72 -5.24 12.74 13.11
CA ALA A 72 -3.90 12.33 12.74
C ALA A 72 -3.27 11.39 13.80
N PHE A 73 -3.44 11.72 15.08
CA PHE A 73 -2.99 10.86 16.18
C PHE A 73 -3.75 9.54 16.24
N TRP A 74 -5.07 9.56 16.07
CA TRP A 74 -5.89 8.34 16.03
C TRP A 74 -5.53 7.43 14.87
N ILE A 75 -5.20 7.98 13.70
CA ILE A 75 -4.75 7.19 12.55
C ILE A 75 -3.41 6.54 12.85
N TRP A 76 -2.48 7.26 13.49
CA TRP A 76 -1.23 6.66 13.92
C TRP A 76 -1.46 5.47 14.88
N LEU A 77 -2.37 5.62 15.84
CA LEU A 77 -2.75 4.53 16.76
C LEU A 77 -3.45 3.37 16.03
N PHE A 78 -4.35 3.68 15.08
CA PHE A 78 -5.00 2.71 14.21
C PHE A 78 -3.96 1.90 13.42
N TRP A 79 -2.93 2.56 12.89
CA TRP A 79 -1.86 1.87 12.18
C TRP A 79 -1.10 0.90 13.08
N LEU A 80 -0.79 1.29 14.32
CA LEU A 80 -0.18 0.38 15.30
C LEU A 80 -1.07 -0.83 15.57
N LEU A 81 -2.35 -0.61 15.86
CA LEU A 81 -3.33 -1.68 16.07
C LEU A 81 -3.40 -2.61 14.86
N LEU A 82 -3.46 -2.07 13.65
CA LEU A 82 -3.50 -2.85 12.42
C LEU A 82 -2.24 -3.70 12.24
N LEU A 83 -1.05 -3.22 12.61
CA LEU A 83 0.17 -4.04 12.59
C LEU A 83 0.06 -5.27 13.50
N TYR A 84 -0.49 -5.10 14.70
CA TYR A 84 -0.69 -6.20 15.65
C TYR A 84 -1.75 -7.18 15.13
N PHE A 85 -2.91 -6.68 14.69
CA PHE A 85 -3.97 -7.51 14.12
C PHE A 85 -3.51 -8.25 12.87
N ASN A 86 -2.80 -7.60 11.96
CA ASN A 86 -2.23 -8.25 10.77
C ASN A 86 -1.27 -9.37 11.17
N SER A 87 -0.40 -9.14 12.17
CA SER A 87 0.51 -10.17 12.66
C SER A 87 -0.22 -11.37 13.26
N LEU A 88 -1.34 -11.12 13.97
CA LEU A 88 -2.20 -12.17 14.51
C LEU A 88 -2.87 -12.98 13.39
N ILE A 89 -3.49 -12.32 12.41
CA ILE A 89 -4.14 -12.96 11.26
C ILE A 89 -3.16 -13.84 10.50
N ILE A 90 -1.96 -13.33 10.22
CA ILE A 90 -0.91 -14.10 9.52
C ILE A 90 -0.51 -15.34 10.30
N ARG A 91 -0.34 -15.20 11.63
CA ARG A 91 -0.01 -16.32 12.49
C ARG A 91 -1.10 -17.38 12.49
N LEU A 92 -2.37 -16.97 12.51
CA LEU A 92 -3.52 -17.87 12.37
C LEU A 92 -3.54 -18.57 11.01
N LEU A 93 -3.31 -17.85 9.91
CA LEU A 93 -3.24 -18.43 8.57
C LEU A 93 -2.12 -19.49 8.47
N HIS A 94 -0.94 -19.22 9.04
CA HIS A 94 0.17 -20.17 9.07
C HIS A 94 -0.15 -21.42 9.90
N LEU A 95 -0.83 -21.25 11.04
CA LEU A 95 -1.31 -22.37 11.87
C LEU A 95 -2.28 -23.25 11.08
N CYS A 96 -3.24 -22.65 10.36
CA CYS A 96 -4.18 -23.33 9.48
C CYS A 96 -3.56 -23.97 8.22
N GLY A 97 -2.25 -23.81 7.98
CA GLY A 97 -1.57 -24.41 6.83
C GLY A 97 -1.50 -23.51 5.59
N PHE A 98 -2.18 -22.36 5.60
CA PHE A 98 -2.17 -21.43 4.48
C PHE A 98 -0.90 -20.57 4.46
N PHE A 99 -0.40 -20.30 3.25
CA PHE A 99 0.69 -19.34 2.98
C PHE A 99 2.01 -19.55 3.76
N ARG A 100 2.27 -20.74 4.31
CA ARG A 100 3.48 -21.04 5.12
C ARG A 100 4.81 -20.72 4.43
N ALA A 101 4.85 -20.75 3.09
CA ALA A 101 6.03 -20.43 2.30
C ALA A 101 6.22 -18.93 2.01
N ILE A 102 5.22 -18.09 2.33
CA ILE A 102 5.26 -16.66 2.06
C ILE A 102 5.81 -15.91 3.29
N PRO A 103 6.82 -15.03 3.13
CA PRO A 103 7.32 -14.22 4.23
C PRO A 103 6.23 -13.32 4.84
N ASN A 104 6.15 -13.26 6.18
CA ASN A 104 5.16 -12.44 6.91
C ASN A 104 5.06 -11.01 6.39
N ARG A 105 6.21 -10.38 6.11
CA ARG A 105 6.27 -9.01 5.59
C ARG A 105 5.46 -8.84 4.30
N ARG A 106 5.45 -9.85 3.41
CA ARG A 106 4.68 -9.82 2.14
C ARG A 106 3.18 -9.92 2.40
N LEU A 107 2.77 -10.81 3.28
CA LEU A 107 1.37 -10.90 3.67
C LEU A 107 0.90 -9.61 4.36
N GLN A 108 1.70 -9.04 5.27
CA GLN A 108 1.38 -7.76 5.90
C GLN A 108 1.15 -6.69 4.84
N SER A 109 2.12 -6.47 3.95
CA SER A 109 1.99 -5.45 2.91
C SER A 109 0.81 -5.69 1.97
N ALA A 110 0.45 -6.94 1.70
CA ALA A 110 -0.73 -7.28 0.88
C ALA A 110 -2.03 -6.90 1.61
N LEU A 111 -2.16 -7.27 2.89
CA LEU A 111 -3.30 -6.89 3.73
C LEU A 111 -3.44 -5.37 3.83
N TRP A 112 -2.32 -4.67 4.03
CA TRP A 112 -2.26 -3.20 3.99
C TRP A 112 -2.75 -2.63 2.64
N GLY A 113 -2.25 -3.18 1.54
CA GLY A 113 -2.65 -2.75 0.19
C GLY A 113 -4.15 -2.97 -0.05
N ILE A 114 -4.69 -4.12 0.34
CA ILE A 114 -6.11 -4.46 0.20
C ILE A 114 -6.97 -3.49 1.01
N LEU A 115 -6.64 -3.26 2.28
CA LEU A 115 -7.40 -2.36 3.14
C LEU A 115 -7.40 -0.93 2.60
N THR A 116 -6.23 -0.42 2.20
CA THR A 116 -6.09 0.93 1.63
C THR A 116 -6.90 1.07 0.34
N THR A 117 -6.88 0.04 -0.50
CA THR A 117 -7.64 0.00 -1.76
C THR A 117 -9.14 -0.06 -1.51
N ALA A 118 -9.60 -0.80 -0.50
CA ALA A 118 -11.00 -0.83 -0.09
C ALA A 118 -11.48 0.54 0.43
N MET A 119 -10.66 1.23 1.24
CA MET A 119 -10.98 2.59 1.70
C MET A 119 -11.00 3.59 0.54
N ALA A 120 -10.04 3.51 -0.38
CA ALA A 120 -10.01 4.35 -1.58
C ALA A 120 -11.22 4.14 -2.48
N TRP A 121 -11.73 2.90 -2.57
CA TRP A 121 -12.96 2.59 -3.27
C TRP A 121 -14.17 3.31 -2.63
N ILE A 122 -14.29 3.26 -1.30
CA ILE A 122 -15.38 3.95 -0.59
C ILE A 122 -15.30 5.48 -0.79
N LEU A 123 -14.09 6.05 -0.89
CA LEU A 123 -13.92 7.47 -1.16
C LEU A 123 -14.51 7.94 -2.50
N LEU A 124 -14.74 7.02 -3.46
CA LEU A 124 -15.36 7.37 -4.74
C LEU A 124 -16.79 7.90 -4.59
N ASP A 125 -17.51 7.44 -3.58
CA ASP A 125 -18.88 7.88 -3.28
C ASP A 125 -18.91 9.24 -2.56
N GLY A 126 -17.75 9.79 -2.21
CA GLY A 126 -17.61 11.08 -1.54
C GLY A 126 -17.72 12.29 -2.47
N SER A 127 -17.31 13.44 -1.92
CA SER A 127 -17.20 14.71 -2.66
C SER A 127 -16.25 14.60 -3.86
N PRO A 128 -16.33 15.50 -4.86
CA PRO A 128 -15.48 15.44 -6.06
C PRO A 128 -13.98 15.33 -5.74
N ALA A 129 -13.49 16.08 -4.75
CA ALA A 129 -12.08 16.02 -4.33
C ALA A 129 -11.70 14.66 -3.72
N LEU A 130 -12.58 14.05 -2.91
CA LEU A 130 -12.34 12.71 -2.34
C LEU A 130 -12.33 11.64 -3.44
N ARG A 131 -13.24 11.77 -4.41
CA ARG A 131 -13.35 10.87 -5.55
C ARG A 131 -12.10 10.89 -6.42
N GLU A 132 -11.55 12.07 -6.68
CA GLU A 132 -10.30 12.20 -7.45
C GLU A 132 -9.13 11.49 -6.74
N VAL A 133 -8.96 11.71 -5.43
CA VAL A 133 -7.90 11.06 -4.66
C VAL A 133 -8.07 9.54 -4.63
N GLY A 134 -9.30 9.05 -4.42
CA GLY A 134 -9.62 7.63 -4.47
C GLY A 134 -9.32 7.02 -5.84
N ALA A 135 -9.72 7.69 -6.93
CA ALA A 135 -9.47 7.24 -8.29
C ALA A 135 -7.97 7.19 -8.63
N ILE A 136 -7.20 8.21 -8.25
CA ILE A 136 -5.74 8.25 -8.44
C ILE A 136 -5.08 7.03 -7.78
N TRP A 137 -5.48 6.71 -6.55
CA TRP A 137 -4.96 5.53 -5.86
C TRP A 137 -5.32 4.23 -6.58
N LEU A 138 -6.58 4.06 -6.97
CA LEU A 138 -7.04 2.84 -7.64
C LEU A 138 -6.32 2.62 -8.97
N VAL A 139 -6.12 3.68 -9.75
CA VAL A 139 -5.32 3.62 -10.99
C VAL A 139 -3.88 3.24 -10.68
N ALA A 140 -3.25 3.86 -9.68
CA ALA A 140 -1.89 3.53 -9.29
C ALA A 140 -1.75 2.07 -8.80
N ALA A 141 -2.70 1.58 -8.01
CA ALA A 141 -2.75 0.20 -7.54
C ALA A 141 -2.94 -0.79 -8.71
N ALA A 142 -3.84 -0.48 -9.66
CA ALA A 142 -4.07 -1.29 -10.85
C ALA A 142 -2.83 -1.34 -11.75
N MET A 143 -2.18 -0.19 -12.00
CA MET A 143 -0.93 -0.13 -12.75
C MET A 143 0.18 -0.92 -12.07
N ASN A 144 0.27 -0.86 -10.74
CA ASN A 144 1.25 -1.61 -9.98
C ASN A 144 1.00 -3.12 -10.03
N LEU A 145 -0.26 -3.55 -10.01
CA LEU A 145 -0.62 -4.96 -10.21
C LEU A 145 -0.33 -5.43 -11.64
N ALA A 146 -0.66 -4.62 -12.65
CA ALA A 146 -0.36 -4.92 -14.05
C ALA A 146 1.15 -5.04 -14.28
N ALA A 147 1.94 -4.14 -13.70
CA ALA A 147 3.40 -4.20 -13.76
C ALA A 147 3.95 -5.45 -13.05
N ALA A 148 3.33 -5.90 -11.96
CA ALA A 148 3.68 -7.15 -11.29
C ALA A 148 3.52 -8.35 -12.24
N MET A 149 2.38 -8.42 -12.94
CA MET A 149 2.09 -9.49 -13.88
C MET A 149 3.08 -9.50 -15.05
N ILE A 150 3.34 -8.33 -15.66
CA ILE A 150 4.31 -8.19 -16.76
C ILE A 150 5.71 -8.65 -16.32
N LEU A 151 6.15 -8.25 -15.12
CA LEU A 151 7.46 -8.66 -14.58
C LEU A 151 7.54 -10.16 -14.29
N ILE A 152 6.45 -10.79 -13.84
CA ILE A 152 6.38 -12.24 -13.64
C ILE A 152 6.54 -12.96 -14.99
N PHE A 153 5.76 -12.57 -16.01
CA PHE A 153 5.83 -13.21 -17.33
C PHE A 153 7.18 -13.01 -18.03
N SER A 154 7.71 -11.79 -18.01
CA SER A 154 9.00 -11.46 -18.63
C SER A 154 10.19 -12.17 -17.97
N ASN A 155 10.19 -12.32 -16.64
CA ASN A 155 11.23 -13.09 -15.96
C ASN A 155 11.07 -14.61 -16.20
N GLY A 156 9.83 -15.11 -16.27
CA GLY A 156 9.55 -16.50 -16.64
C GLY A 156 10.09 -16.84 -18.04
N ALA A 157 9.87 -15.95 -19.02
CA ALA A 157 10.39 -16.10 -20.38
C ALA A 157 11.94 -16.08 -20.44
N ARG A 158 12.60 -15.25 -19.63
CA ARG A 158 14.08 -15.20 -19.56
C ARG A 158 14.71 -16.43 -18.93
N VAL A 159 14.00 -17.11 -18.02
CA VAL A 159 14.47 -18.35 -17.38
C VAL A 159 14.24 -19.56 -18.27
N ALA A 160 13.16 -19.60 -19.06
CA ALA A 160 12.87 -20.69 -19.99
C ALA A 160 13.75 -20.68 -21.26
N GLY A 161 14.40 -19.55 -21.58
CA GLY A 161 15.32 -19.41 -22.72
C GLY A 161 16.80 -19.66 -22.38
N LYS A 162 17.11 -20.17 -21.18
CA LYS A 162 18.44 -20.63 -20.76
C LYS A 162 18.40 -22.12 -20.48
#